data_AF-A0A813E922-F1
#
_entry.id   AF-A0A813E922-F1
#
_cell.length_a   1.000
_cell.length_b   1.000
_cell.length_c   1.000
_cell.angle_alpha   90.00
_cell.angle_beta   90.00
_cell.angle_gamma   90.00
#
_symmetry.space_group_name_H-M   'P 1'
#
loop_
_entity.id
_entity.type
_entity.pdbx_description
1 polymer ?
#
loop_
_entity_poly.entity_id
_entity_poly.type
_entity_poly.pdbx_seq_one_letter_code
_entity_poly.pdbx_strand_id
1 'polypeptide(L)'
;MGRAPTHDVVRGCATHGAFAAILVGGSVVTWGDSQSGADSSAVAALLTEGVVQVVATDGAFAALKANGSVVTWGKGGRGGDSSSVAEFLAEGVAQVCGNVGAFVARLSNGSVVTWGDPYFRGRFAIAVPEDTDVVHICPTSIHAFCAFKANGSVVTWGSPHFGGDSSKAAQHLTEGVVQVCGTNTACAALMIDGSVVTWGDDAAGGDSSGVASLLTEGVIELFSNYKDFVALKADGSVVFWGDTGFWSHEGNIISVTGSGGAFAAIRQNGCVVTWGDDAEGGDSSEVAALLTEGVVHICGIEQAFAAIKADGSVVTWGQQVVGGDSSAVAHLLKEGVIAVF
;
A
#
# COMPACT_ATOMS: atom_id res chain seq x y z
N MET A 1 -12.38 -33.21 -5.59
CA MET A 1 -12.90 -33.00 -4.21
C MET A 1 -11.91 -33.57 -3.22
N GLY A 2 -10.98 -32.74 -2.75
CA GLY A 2 -10.17 -33.00 -1.56
C GLY A 2 -10.47 -31.86 -0.60
N ARG A 3 -10.95 -32.19 0.61
CA ARG A 3 -11.25 -31.23 1.68
C ARG A 3 -9.97 -30.44 2.00
N ALA A 4 -10.01 -29.11 1.87
CA ALA A 4 -8.97 -28.25 2.42
C ALA A 4 -8.91 -28.46 3.94
N PRO A 5 -7.70 -28.57 4.55
CA PRO A 5 -7.59 -28.52 6.00
C PRO A 5 -8.07 -27.15 6.46
N THR A 6 -9.00 -27.12 7.41
CA THR A 6 -9.34 -25.93 8.19
C THR A 6 -8.14 -25.60 9.08
N HIS A 7 -7.13 -24.97 8.51
CA HIS A 7 -6.10 -24.26 9.26
C HIS A 7 -6.49 -22.80 9.14
N ASP A 8 -6.95 -22.22 10.24
CA ASP A 8 -7.41 -20.84 10.27
C ASP A 8 -6.29 -19.96 9.72
N VAL A 9 -6.56 -19.29 8.60
CA VAL A 9 -5.62 -18.38 7.95
C VAL A 9 -5.60 -17.10 8.76
N VAL A 10 -4.40 -16.66 9.15
CA VAL A 10 -4.23 -15.45 9.96
C VAL A 10 -4.03 -14.23 9.05
N ARG A 11 -3.19 -14.35 8.02
CA ARG A 11 -2.90 -13.31 7.01
C ARG A 11 -2.49 -13.93 5.68
N GLY A 12 -2.82 -13.28 4.57
CA GLY A 12 -2.43 -13.69 3.22
C GLY A 12 -1.76 -12.56 2.43
N CYS A 13 -0.97 -12.92 1.43
CA CYS A 13 -0.40 -12.00 0.44
C CYS A 13 -0.39 -12.66 -0.94
N ALA A 14 -0.46 -11.86 -2.00
CA ALA A 14 -0.51 -12.34 -3.37
C ALA A 14 0.59 -11.69 -4.23
N THR A 15 1.07 -12.44 -5.21
CA THR A 15 1.77 -11.94 -6.39
C THR A 15 0.77 -11.87 -7.56
N HIS A 16 1.23 -11.51 -8.76
CA HIS A 16 0.40 -11.51 -9.98
C HIS A 16 -0.27 -12.86 -10.31
N GLY A 17 0.21 -13.98 -9.77
CA GLY A 17 -0.35 -15.30 -10.05
C GLY A 17 -0.19 -16.36 -8.96
N ALA A 18 0.33 -15.99 -7.80
CA ALA A 18 0.52 -16.90 -6.68
C ALA A 18 0.05 -16.27 -5.37
N PHE A 19 -0.28 -17.12 -4.41
CA PHE A 19 -0.72 -16.72 -3.07
C PHE A 19 0.14 -17.41 -2.02
N ALA A 20 0.32 -16.72 -0.90
CA ALA A 20 0.87 -17.28 0.32
C ALA A 20 -0.02 -16.91 1.51
N ALA A 21 -0.19 -17.85 2.43
CA ALA A 21 -0.95 -17.64 3.66
C ALA A 21 -0.17 -18.13 4.88
N ILE A 22 -0.23 -17.34 5.96
CA ILE A 22 0.26 -17.70 7.28
C ILE A 22 -0.87 -18.40 8.03
N LEU A 23 -0.61 -19.61 8.52
CA LEU A 23 -1.55 -20.39 9.32
C LEU A 23 -1.38 -20.11 10.82
N VAL A 24 -2.39 -20.45 11.62
CA VAL A 24 -2.25 -20.53 13.08
C VAL A 24 -1.06 -21.44 13.44
N GLY A 25 -0.07 -20.89 14.15
CA GLY A 25 1.22 -21.54 14.45
C GLY A 25 2.41 -20.98 13.66
N GLY A 26 2.17 -20.10 12.69
CA GLY A 26 3.24 -19.39 11.98
C GLY A 26 3.89 -20.21 10.86
N SER A 27 3.23 -21.26 10.36
CA SER A 27 3.64 -21.97 9.14
C SER A 27 3.09 -21.27 7.90
N VAL A 28 3.74 -21.43 6.74
CA VAL A 28 3.28 -20.84 5.46
C VAL A 28 2.84 -21.91 4.48
N VAL A 29 1.73 -21.65 3.78
CA VAL A 29 1.29 -22.43 2.62
C VAL A 29 1.24 -21.54 1.38
N THR A 30 1.61 -22.10 0.22
CA THR A 30 1.63 -21.40 -1.07
C THR A 30 0.88 -22.15 -2.15
N TRP A 31 0.22 -21.45 -3.06
CA TRP A 31 -0.48 -22.03 -4.21
C TRP A 31 -0.55 -21.05 -5.39
N GLY A 32 -0.87 -21.54 -6.59
CA GLY A 32 -0.95 -20.75 -7.82
C GLY A 32 0.17 -21.08 -8.81
N ASP A 33 0.57 -20.10 -9.62
CA ASP A 33 1.61 -20.27 -10.64
C ASP A 33 3.02 -20.36 -10.04
N SER A 34 3.70 -21.46 -10.33
CA SER A 34 5.11 -21.68 -9.98
C SER A 34 6.05 -20.57 -10.46
N GLN A 35 5.79 -19.98 -11.64
CA GLN A 35 6.62 -18.90 -12.20
C GLN A 35 6.45 -17.57 -11.44
N SER A 36 5.38 -17.47 -10.65
CA SER A 36 5.03 -16.31 -9.84
C SER A 36 5.30 -16.54 -8.34
N GLY A 37 6.03 -17.60 -7.99
CA GLY A 37 6.48 -17.86 -6.61
C GLY A 37 5.63 -18.85 -5.81
N ALA A 38 4.68 -19.55 -6.44
CA ALA A 38 3.86 -20.56 -5.74
C ALA A 38 4.66 -21.77 -5.27
N ASP A 39 5.77 -22.10 -5.94
CA ASP A 39 6.65 -23.20 -5.54
C ASP A 39 7.60 -22.74 -4.42
N SER A 40 7.30 -23.15 -3.20
CA SER A 40 8.11 -22.92 -2.00
C SER A 40 8.87 -24.18 -1.54
N SER A 41 8.87 -25.25 -2.34
CA SER A 41 9.41 -26.57 -1.96
C SER A 41 10.88 -26.52 -1.52
N ALA A 42 11.69 -25.66 -2.17
CA ALA A 42 13.11 -25.46 -1.85
C ALA A 42 13.34 -24.89 -0.44
N VAL A 43 12.35 -24.19 0.13
CA VAL A 43 12.44 -23.56 1.46
C VAL A 43 11.40 -24.09 2.44
N ALA A 44 10.66 -25.14 2.09
CA ALA A 44 9.51 -25.63 2.86
C ALA A 44 9.88 -25.95 4.32
N ALA A 45 11.06 -26.51 4.57
CA ALA A 45 11.55 -26.82 5.92
C ALA A 45 11.70 -25.57 6.81
N LEU A 46 12.00 -24.41 6.20
CA LEU A 46 12.21 -23.15 6.90
C LEU A 46 10.88 -22.40 7.18
N LEU A 47 9.80 -22.80 6.51
CA LEU A 47 8.47 -22.19 6.56
C LEU A 47 7.47 -22.98 7.44
N THR A 48 7.96 -23.92 8.24
CA THR A 48 7.13 -24.80 9.08
C THR A 48 6.59 -24.12 10.34
N GLU A 49 7.23 -23.05 10.81
CA GLU A 49 6.81 -22.30 12.01
C GLU A 49 7.51 -20.94 12.11
N GLY A 50 6.96 -20.09 12.99
CA GLY A 50 7.59 -18.84 13.42
C GLY A 50 7.57 -17.71 12.39
N VAL A 51 6.86 -17.85 11.27
CA VAL A 51 6.62 -16.75 10.32
C VAL A 51 5.58 -15.81 10.89
N VAL A 52 5.88 -14.51 10.89
CA VAL A 52 5.00 -13.44 11.41
C VAL A 52 4.48 -12.51 10.33
N GLN A 53 5.18 -12.44 9.18
CA GLN A 53 4.78 -11.62 8.04
C GLN A 53 5.26 -12.31 6.76
N VAL A 54 4.45 -12.25 5.70
CA VAL A 54 4.87 -12.59 4.33
C VAL A 54 4.59 -11.38 3.46
N VAL A 55 5.56 -11.03 2.61
CA VAL A 55 5.52 -9.92 1.67
C VAL A 55 5.76 -10.47 0.28
N ALA A 56 5.09 -9.89 -0.72
CA ALA A 56 5.19 -10.29 -2.11
C ALA A 56 5.79 -9.19 -2.99
N THR A 57 6.48 -9.60 -4.05
CA THR A 57 6.71 -8.81 -5.28
C THR A 57 5.87 -9.42 -6.41
N ASP A 58 6.05 -9.03 -7.67
CA ASP A 58 5.31 -9.64 -8.79
C ASP A 58 5.56 -11.14 -8.98
N GLY A 59 6.66 -11.68 -8.45
CA GLY A 59 7.03 -13.07 -8.71
C GLY A 59 7.85 -13.75 -7.62
N ALA A 60 7.97 -13.13 -6.45
CA ALA A 60 8.69 -13.69 -5.32
C ALA A 60 8.00 -13.34 -4.01
N PHE A 61 8.37 -14.06 -2.96
CA PHE A 61 7.92 -13.82 -1.60
C PHE A 61 9.10 -13.73 -0.64
N ALA A 62 8.90 -12.98 0.44
CA ALA A 62 9.79 -12.90 1.59
C ALA A 62 8.98 -13.10 2.88
N ALA A 63 9.37 -14.10 3.68
CA ALA A 63 8.78 -14.37 4.98
C ALA A 63 9.70 -13.86 6.09
N LEU A 64 9.21 -12.92 6.90
CA LEU A 64 9.85 -12.49 8.13
C LEU A 64 9.43 -13.41 9.28
N LYS A 65 10.42 -13.91 10.02
CA LYS A 65 10.22 -14.78 11.17
C LYS A 65 10.33 -13.99 12.49
N ALA A 66 9.69 -14.50 13.54
CA ALA A 66 9.68 -13.91 14.88
C ALA A 66 11.07 -13.76 15.50
N ASN A 67 12.04 -14.57 15.08
CA ASN A 67 13.44 -14.48 15.49
C ASN A 67 14.24 -13.41 14.70
N GLY A 68 13.60 -12.66 13.80
CA GLY A 68 14.23 -11.63 12.97
C GLY A 68 14.98 -12.16 11.75
N SER A 69 14.83 -13.43 11.39
CA SER A 69 15.36 -13.98 10.13
C SER A 69 14.36 -13.82 8.97
N VAL A 70 14.86 -13.75 7.73
CA VAL A 70 14.03 -13.66 6.52
C VAL A 70 14.33 -14.83 5.58
N VAL A 71 13.26 -15.47 5.09
CA VAL A 71 13.32 -16.54 4.09
C VAL A 71 12.70 -16.05 2.79
N THR A 72 13.40 -16.18 1.67
CA THR A 72 12.92 -15.74 0.35
C THR A 72 12.76 -16.91 -0.61
N TRP A 73 11.78 -16.83 -1.52
CA TRP A 73 11.59 -17.82 -2.59
C TRP A 73 10.87 -17.21 -3.80
N GLY A 74 10.77 -17.99 -4.88
CA GLY A 74 10.20 -17.57 -6.15
C GLY A 74 11.25 -17.10 -7.15
N LYS A 75 10.85 -16.25 -8.11
CA LYS A 75 11.71 -15.81 -9.21
C LYS A 75 12.91 -15.02 -8.68
N GLY A 76 14.12 -15.54 -8.92
CA GLY A 76 15.37 -14.95 -8.44
C GLY A 76 15.52 -13.46 -8.77
N GLY A 77 15.30 -13.11 -10.04
CA GLY A 77 15.35 -11.72 -10.51
C GLY A 77 14.23 -10.80 -9.98
N ARG A 78 13.25 -11.31 -9.23
CA ARG A 78 12.20 -10.52 -8.55
C ARG A 78 12.38 -10.49 -7.02
N GLY A 79 13.57 -10.87 -6.53
CA GLY A 79 13.89 -10.89 -5.09
C GLY A 79 13.80 -12.26 -4.44
N GLY A 80 13.49 -13.33 -5.19
CA GLY A 80 13.53 -14.70 -4.66
C GLY A 80 14.95 -15.14 -4.28
N ASP A 81 15.96 -14.61 -4.97
CA ASP A 81 17.38 -14.80 -4.65
C ASP A 81 17.87 -13.66 -3.75
N SER A 82 18.14 -14.00 -2.49
CA SER A 82 18.68 -13.10 -1.47
C SER A 82 20.13 -13.42 -1.10
N SER A 83 20.82 -14.28 -1.86
CA SER A 83 22.18 -14.74 -1.56
C SER A 83 23.18 -13.62 -1.32
N SER A 84 23.08 -12.52 -2.10
CA SER A 84 23.93 -11.34 -1.98
C SER A 84 23.78 -10.57 -0.66
N VAL A 85 22.71 -10.80 0.10
CA VAL A 85 22.40 -10.10 1.35
C VAL A 85 22.09 -11.07 2.50
N ALA A 86 22.38 -12.37 2.33
CA ALA A 86 21.97 -13.42 3.25
C ALA A 86 22.46 -13.20 4.70
N GLU A 87 23.65 -12.62 4.87
CA GLU A 87 24.19 -12.31 6.20
C GLU A 87 23.34 -11.29 6.98
N PHE A 88 22.75 -10.33 6.28
CA PHE A 88 21.88 -9.31 6.89
C PHE A 88 20.47 -9.84 7.18
N LEU A 89 20.07 -10.94 6.52
CA LEU A 89 18.75 -11.55 6.66
C LEU A 89 18.74 -12.73 7.63
N ALA A 90 19.89 -13.10 8.19
CA ALA A 90 20.01 -14.22 9.10
C ALA A 90 19.35 -13.96 10.47
N GLU A 91 19.38 -12.72 10.95
CA GLU A 91 18.76 -12.29 12.20
C GLU A 91 18.59 -10.76 12.26
N GLY A 92 17.85 -10.28 13.26
CA GLY A 92 17.76 -8.85 13.55
C GLY A 92 16.94 -8.03 12.55
N VAL A 93 16.23 -8.64 11.60
CA VAL A 93 15.28 -7.93 10.73
C VAL A 93 14.02 -7.57 11.52
N ALA A 94 13.63 -6.30 11.46
CA ALA A 94 12.47 -5.75 12.17
C ALA A 94 11.27 -5.47 11.25
N GLN A 95 11.50 -5.21 9.96
CA GLN A 95 10.46 -4.97 8.96
C GLN A 95 10.92 -5.44 7.58
N VAL A 96 10.00 -5.97 6.77
CA VAL A 96 10.21 -6.22 5.35
C VAL A 96 9.09 -5.57 4.56
N CYS A 97 9.43 -4.93 3.44
CA CYS A 97 8.51 -4.38 2.45
C CYS A 97 8.97 -4.76 1.04
N GLY A 98 8.05 -4.75 0.08
CA GLY A 98 8.32 -5.09 -1.31
C GLY A 98 7.70 -4.05 -2.25
N ASN A 99 8.30 -3.90 -3.42
CA ASN A 99 7.69 -3.25 -4.58
C ASN A 99 7.53 -4.29 -5.70
N VAL A 100 7.33 -3.87 -6.95
CA VAL A 100 7.08 -4.80 -8.06
C VAL A 100 8.23 -5.80 -8.29
N GLY A 101 9.48 -5.42 -8.02
CA GLY A 101 10.65 -6.25 -8.40
C GLY A 101 11.72 -6.42 -7.33
N ALA A 102 11.60 -5.72 -6.20
CA ALA A 102 12.61 -5.68 -5.15
C ALA A 102 11.99 -5.74 -3.77
N PHE A 103 12.79 -6.17 -2.81
CA PHE A 103 12.48 -6.11 -1.39
C PHE A 103 13.45 -5.18 -0.67
N VAL A 104 12.99 -4.67 0.46
CA VAL A 104 13.77 -3.95 1.46
C VAL A 104 13.51 -4.55 2.83
N ALA A 105 14.56 -4.70 3.63
CA ALA A 105 14.48 -5.05 5.03
C ALA A 105 15.08 -3.94 5.89
N ARG A 106 14.38 -3.57 6.96
CA ARG A 106 14.91 -2.71 8.03
C ARG A 106 15.43 -3.60 9.15
N LEU A 107 16.68 -3.41 9.52
CA LEU A 107 17.31 -4.10 10.62
C LEU A 107 17.02 -3.39 11.95
N SER A 108 17.14 -4.13 13.05
CA SER A 108 16.86 -3.64 14.41
C SER A 108 17.85 -2.56 14.86
N ASN A 109 19.01 -2.47 14.20
CA ASN A 109 20.00 -1.42 14.41
C ASN A 109 19.73 -0.15 13.58
N GLY A 110 18.58 -0.07 12.88
CA GLY A 110 18.20 1.07 12.06
C GLY A 110 18.80 1.09 10.65
N SER A 111 19.65 0.14 10.27
CA SER A 111 20.13 0.02 8.89
C SER A 111 19.07 -0.59 7.97
N VAL A 112 19.17 -0.30 6.66
CA VAL A 112 18.28 -0.87 5.64
C VAL A 112 19.06 -1.64 4.58
N VAL A 113 18.56 -2.79 4.14
CA VAL A 113 19.17 -3.62 3.09
C VAL A 113 18.15 -3.90 1.99
N THR A 114 18.56 -3.84 0.73
CA THR A 114 17.70 -4.07 -0.43
C THR A 114 18.23 -5.16 -1.35
N TRP A 115 17.33 -5.94 -1.96
CA TRP A 115 17.68 -6.98 -2.92
C TRP A 115 16.57 -7.19 -3.95
N GLY A 116 16.86 -8.01 -4.96
CA GLY A 116 16.00 -8.22 -6.12
C GLY A 116 16.48 -7.44 -7.34
N ASP A 117 15.55 -7.09 -8.22
CA ASP A 117 15.86 -6.52 -9.53
C ASP A 117 16.62 -5.18 -9.40
N PRO A 118 17.79 -5.03 -10.04
CA PRO A 118 18.58 -3.79 -10.02
C PRO A 118 17.81 -2.53 -10.45
N TYR A 119 16.83 -2.67 -11.34
CA TYR A 119 16.01 -1.55 -11.80
C TYR A 119 15.05 -1.04 -10.71
N PHE A 120 14.55 -1.94 -9.86
CA PHE A 120 13.53 -1.66 -8.85
C PHE A 120 14.10 -1.36 -7.46
N ARG A 121 15.29 -1.91 -7.14
CA ARG A 121 15.98 -1.61 -5.88
C ARG A 121 16.77 -0.30 -5.92
N GLY A 122 17.01 0.24 -7.12
CA GLY A 122 17.82 1.45 -7.31
C GLY A 122 19.33 1.22 -7.19
N ARG A 123 20.08 2.33 -7.13
CA ARG A 123 21.55 2.34 -7.20
C ARG A 123 22.24 1.69 -5.99
N PHE A 124 21.54 1.57 -4.86
CA PHE A 124 22.10 0.98 -3.64
C PHE A 124 21.84 -0.53 -3.62
N ALA A 125 22.92 -1.31 -3.67
CA ALA A 125 22.86 -2.77 -3.63
C ALA A 125 23.10 -3.35 -2.23
N ILE A 126 23.56 -2.54 -1.27
CA ILE A 126 24.07 -2.98 0.02
C ILE A 126 23.84 -1.83 0.99
N ALA A 127 23.31 -2.13 2.17
CA ALA A 127 23.24 -1.34 3.39
C ALA A 127 23.53 0.16 3.27
N VAL A 128 22.63 1.05 3.68
CA VAL A 128 23.05 2.44 4.00
C VAL A 128 23.80 2.37 5.35
N PRO A 129 25.14 2.40 5.40
CA PRO A 129 25.90 2.27 6.64
C PRO A 129 25.96 3.63 7.38
N GLU A 130 25.50 4.70 6.75
CA GLU A 130 25.49 6.06 7.31
C GLU A 130 24.14 6.47 7.91
N ASP A 131 23.07 5.70 7.67
CA ASP A 131 21.72 5.96 8.19
C ASP A 131 21.30 4.82 9.12
N THR A 132 21.81 4.88 10.35
CA THR A 132 21.56 3.89 11.42
C THR A 132 20.32 4.26 12.27
N ASP A 133 19.47 5.12 11.76
CA ASP A 133 18.34 5.72 12.47
C ASP A 133 17.01 5.54 11.74
N VAL A 134 16.94 4.65 10.73
CA VAL A 134 15.67 4.32 10.08
C VAL A 134 14.76 3.60 11.07
N VAL A 135 13.56 4.14 11.26
CA VAL A 135 12.52 3.60 12.14
C VAL A 135 11.38 2.96 11.38
N HIS A 136 11.22 3.27 10.09
CA HIS A 136 10.16 2.72 9.25
C HIS A 136 10.54 2.74 7.76
N ILE A 137 10.18 1.68 7.02
CA ILE A 137 10.34 1.59 5.55
C ILE A 137 8.98 1.42 4.88
N CYS A 138 8.78 2.09 3.74
CA CYS A 138 7.58 1.98 2.92
C CYS A 138 7.94 1.81 1.45
N PRO A 139 7.17 1.04 0.66
CA PRO A 139 7.11 1.29 -0.76
C PRO A 139 6.46 2.66 -0.97
N THR A 140 7.07 3.50 -1.80
CA THR A 140 6.45 4.77 -2.20
C THR A 140 5.77 4.66 -3.53
N SER A 141 6.30 3.82 -4.43
CA SER A 141 5.73 3.59 -5.75
C SER A 141 6.04 2.16 -6.20
N ILE A 142 5.60 1.79 -7.40
CA ILE A 142 5.91 0.46 -7.95
C ILE A 142 7.42 0.21 -8.07
N HIS A 143 8.25 1.26 -8.19
CA HIS A 143 9.70 1.15 -8.45
C HIS A 143 10.58 1.92 -7.44
N ALA A 144 10.02 2.41 -6.33
CA ALA A 144 10.77 3.19 -5.34
C ALA A 144 10.37 2.87 -3.90
N PHE A 145 11.28 3.23 -2.99
CA PHE A 145 11.12 3.08 -1.55
C PHE A 145 11.42 4.39 -0.85
N CYS A 146 10.87 4.52 0.36
CA CYS A 146 11.34 5.51 1.32
C CYS A 146 11.59 4.89 2.70
N ALA A 147 12.36 5.61 3.49
CA ALA A 147 12.60 5.34 4.89
C ALA A 147 12.39 6.60 5.72
N PHE A 148 11.64 6.45 6.81
CA PHE A 148 11.53 7.45 7.87
C PHE A 148 12.66 7.24 8.87
N LYS A 149 13.33 8.33 9.21
CA LYS A 149 14.37 8.36 10.25
C LYS A 149 13.81 8.85 11.58
N ALA A 150 14.50 8.50 12.67
CA ALA A 150 14.09 8.88 14.03
C ALA A 150 14.01 10.41 14.25
N ASN A 151 14.74 11.19 13.46
CA ASN A 151 14.70 12.65 13.47
C ASN A 151 13.51 13.25 12.67
N GLY A 152 12.65 12.42 12.08
CA GLY A 152 11.52 12.85 11.25
C GLY A 152 11.88 13.19 9.81
N SER A 153 13.12 12.93 9.37
CA SER A 153 13.53 13.07 7.98
C SER A 153 13.13 11.85 7.16
N VAL A 154 13.09 12.01 5.83
CA VAL A 154 12.83 10.92 4.88
C VAL A 154 13.95 10.81 3.87
N VAL A 155 14.39 9.58 3.59
CA VAL A 155 15.27 9.28 2.45
C VAL A 155 14.52 8.41 1.46
N THR A 156 14.77 8.64 0.17
CA THR A 156 14.17 7.89 -0.94
C THR A 156 15.26 7.24 -1.78
N TRP A 157 14.94 6.09 -2.36
CA TRP A 157 15.79 5.45 -3.35
C TRP A 157 14.95 4.55 -4.27
N GLY A 158 15.57 4.05 -5.34
CA GLY A 158 14.87 3.29 -6.39
C GLY A 158 15.04 3.96 -7.73
N SER A 159 14.07 3.78 -8.62
CA SER A 159 14.09 4.42 -9.94
C SER A 159 13.84 5.94 -9.80
N PRO A 160 14.75 6.81 -10.30
CA PRO A 160 14.61 8.26 -10.18
C PRO A 160 13.29 8.82 -10.72
N HIS A 161 12.81 8.28 -11.85
CA HIS A 161 11.58 8.72 -12.51
C HIS A 161 10.29 8.24 -11.80
N PHE A 162 10.42 7.42 -10.77
CA PHE A 162 9.29 6.81 -10.06
C PHE A 162 9.32 7.19 -8.57
N GLY A 163 9.82 8.39 -8.24
CA GLY A 163 9.88 8.87 -6.86
C GLY A 163 11.11 8.42 -6.05
N GLY A 164 12.05 7.70 -6.67
CA GLY A 164 13.31 7.32 -6.03
C GLY A 164 14.27 8.51 -5.82
N ASP A 165 14.16 9.55 -6.65
CA ASP A 165 14.93 10.79 -6.52
C ASP A 165 14.05 11.91 -5.97
N SER A 166 14.29 12.27 -4.71
CA SER A 166 13.62 13.36 -4.00
C SER A 166 14.44 14.65 -3.96
N SER A 167 15.47 14.79 -4.79
CA SER A 167 16.35 15.98 -4.79
C SER A 167 15.59 17.31 -4.95
N LYS A 168 14.51 17.33 -5.75
CA LYS A 168 13.60 18.48 -5.89
C LYS A 168 12.90 18.88 -4.58
N ALA A 169 12.67 17.92 -3.68
CA ALA A 169 11.97 18.08 -2.40
C ALA A 169 12.92 18.02 -1.18
N ALA A 170 14.22 17.78 -1.39
CA ALA A 170 15.16 17.40 -0.33
C ALA A 170 15.21 18.39 0.84
N GLN A 171 15.08 19.69 0.59
CA GLN A 171 15.11 20.70 1.65
C GLN A 171 13.95 20.60 2.65
N HIS A 172 12.83 19.98 2.25
CA HIS A 172 11.65 19.79 3.09
C HIS A 172 11.63 18.43 3.76
N LEU A 173 12.36 17.44 3.24
CA LEU A 173 12.38 16.07 3.77
C LEU A 173 13.44 15.87 4.88
N THR A 174 14.00 16.96 5.42
CA THR A 174 15.06 16.93 6.44
C THR A 174 14.53 16.73 7.87
N GLU A 175 13.28 17.07 8.14
CA GLU A 175 12.60 16.88 9.43
C GLU A 175 11.08 17.06 9.26
N GLY A 176 10.31 16.64 10.27
CA GLY A 176 8.89 16.97 10.35
C GLY A 176 7.98 16.26 9.34
N VAL A 177 8.44 15.23 8.62
CA VAL A 177 7.57 14.42 7.77
C VAL A 177 6.77 13.46 8.64
N VAL A 178 5.44 13.45 8.49
CA VAL A 178 4.54 12.59 9.27
C VAL A 178 3.90 11.47 8.45
N GLN A 179 3.78 11.67 7.13
CA GLN A 179 3.24 10.68 6.22
C GLN A 179 3.90 10.80 4.84
N VAL A 180 4.06 9.67 4.15
CA VAL A 180 4.45 9.61 2.74
C VAL A 180 3.51 8.63 2.05
N CYS A 181 2.90 9.08 0.98
CA CYS A 181 2.12 8.26 0.05
C CYS A 181 2.74 8.37 -1.34
N GLY A 182 2.40 7.43 -2.21
CA GLY A 182 2.73 7.59 -3.61
C GLY A 182 1.79 6.87 -4.55
N THR A 183 1.86 7.33 -5.78
CA THR A 183 1.22 6.73 -6.95
C THR A 183 2.18 5.72 -7.56
N ASN A 184 1.89 5.23 -8.76
CA ASN A 184 2.85 4.37 -9.46
C ASN A 184 4.17 5.07 -9.76
N THR A 185 4.19 6.39 -9.93
CA THR A 185 5.38 7.11 -10.42
C THR A 185 5.72 8.40 -9.65
N ALA A 186 4.86 8.85 -8.74
CA ALA A 186 5.09 10.05 -7.94
C ALA A 186 4.88 9.81 -6.44
N CYS A 187 5.30 10.77 -5.63
CA CYS A 187 5.19 10.72 -4.17
C CYS A 187 4.74 12.08 -3.62
N ALA A 188 4.06 12.02 -2.48
CA ALA A 188 3.66 13.17 -1.69
C ALA A 188 3.98 12.93 -0.21
N ALA A 189 4.58 13.93 0.44
CA ALA A 189 4.88 13.94 1.87
C ALA A 189 3.99 14.95 2.57
N LEU A 190 3.36 14.52 3.66
CA LEU A 190 2.68 15.41 4.61
C LEU A 190 3.67 15.81 5.69
N MET A 191 3.77 17.11 5.92
CA MET A 191 4.59 17.71 6.95
C MET A 191 3.77 17.95 8.23
N ILE A 192 4.44 18.03 9.38
CA ILE A 192 3.82 18.21 10.70
C ILE A 192 3.07 19.56 10.82
N ASP A 193 3.43 20.55 10.00
CA ASP A 193 2.74 21.84 9.92
C ASP A 193 1.48 21.80 9.02
N GLY A 194 1.17 20.64 8.44
CA GLY A 194 0.03 20.43 7.55
C GLY A 194 0.28 20.89 6.11
N SER A 195 1.53 21.18 5.74
CA SER A 195 1.93 21.41 4.34
C SER A 195 2.22 20.09 3.60
N VAL A 196 2.16 20.12 2.27
CA VAL A 196 2.44 18.97 1.42
C VAL A 196 3.52 19.28 0.40
N VAL A 197 4.45 18.33 0.23
CA VAL A 197 5.54 18.41 -0.75
C VAL A 197 5.48 17.21 -1.69
N THR A 198 5.62 17.44 -2.99
CA THR A 198 5.51 16.40 -4.02
C THR A 198 6.80 16.26 -4.82
N TRP A 199 7.07 15.06 -5.32
CA TRP A 199 8.18 14.77 -6.25
C TRP A 199 7.88 13.52 -7.10
N GLY A 200 8.71 13.26 -8.11
CA GLY A 200 8.54 12.15 -9.05
C GLY A 200 8.01 12.62 -10.41
N ASP A 201 7.22 11.77 -11.08
CA ASP A 201 6.62 12.08 -12.38
C ASP A 201 5.60 13.23 -12.26
N ASP A 202 5.82 14.31 -13.02
CA ASP A 202 4.99 15.51 -12.98
C ASP A 202 3.52 15.20 -13.36
N ALA A 203 3.28 14.29 -14.31
CA ALA A 203 1.93 13.93 -14.77
C ALA A 203 1.14 13.12 -13.74
N ALA A 204 1.81 12.31 -12.91
CA ALA A 204 1.18 11.49 -11.87
C ALA A 204 1.09 12.21 -10.51
N GLY A 205 1.12 13.54 -10.51
CA GLY A 205 1.01 14.37 -9.31
C GLY A 205 2.33 14.70 -8.61
N GLY A 206 3.47 14.43 -9.25
CA GLY A 206 4.78 14.93 -8.81
C GLY A 206 4.87 16.45 -8.88
N ASP A 207 4.14 17.08 -9.81
CA ASP A 207 3.92 18.52 -9.87
C ASP A 207 2.55 18.88 -9.25
N SER A 208 2.59 19.56 -8.11
CA SER A 208 1.41 20.06 -7.40
C SER A 208 1.21 21.58 -7.56
N SER A 209 1.93 22.24 -8.48
CA SER A 209 1.89 23.70 -8.65
C SER A 209 0.50 24.26 -8.92
N GLY A 210 -0.38 23.49 -9.59
CA GLY A 210 -1.78 23.85 -9.84
C GLY A 210 -2.64 23.97 -8.58
N VAL A 211 -2.23 23.34 -7.48
CA VAL A 211 -2.93 23.35 -6.18
C VAL A 211 -2.03 23.78 -5.01
N ALA A 212 -0.84 24.32 -5.29
CA ALA A 212 0.16 24.62 -4.26
C ALA A 212 -0.37 25.54 -3.16
N SER A 213 -1.20 26.53 -3.49
CA SER A 213 -1.80 27.45 -2.50
C SER A 213 -2.78 26.77 -1.54
N LEU A 214 -3.31 25.59 -1.89
CA LEU A 214 -4.24 24.83 -1.05
C LEU A 214 -3.51 23.83 -0.14
N LEU A 215 -2.24 23.56 -0.44
CA LEU A 215 -1.38 22.56 0.18
C LEU A 215 -0.32 23.17 1.13
N THR A 216 -0.41 24.47 1.43
CA THR A 216 0.55 25.14 2.34
C THR A 216 0.29 24.88 3.82
N GLU A 217 -0.93 24.51 4.19
CA GLU A 217 -1.34 24.23 5.58
C GLU A 217 -2.69 23.51 5.65
N GLY A 218 -2.97 22.95 6.83
CA GLY A 218 -4.28 22.42 7.20
C GLY A 218 -4.59 21.03 6.62
N VAL A 219 -3.67 20.40 5.90
CA VAL A 219 -3.77 18.99 5.53
C VAL A 219 -3.53 18.12 6.76
N ILE A 220 -4.37 17.11 6.95
CA ILE A 220 -4.28 16.17 8.07
C ILE A 220 -3.99 14.74 7.64
N GLU A 221 -4.27 14.39 6.38
CA GLU A 221 -4.03 13.05 5.85
C GLU A 221 -3.90 13.08 4.33
N LEU A 222 -3.00 12.23 3.81
CA LEU A 222 -2.83 12.00 2.37
C LEU A 222 -3.37 10.62 1.97
N PHE A 223 -3.90 10.54 0.76
CA PHE A 223 -4.32 9.30 0.12
C PHE A 223 -3.82 9.28 -1.32
N SER A 224 -3.63 8.09 -1.87
CA SER A 224 -3.27 7.90 -3.27
C SER A 224 -3.96 6.69 -3.87
N ASN A 225 -4.11 6.71 -5.19
CA ASN A 225 -4.37 5.54 -6.02
C ASN A 225 -3.14 5.32 -6.94
N TYR A 226 -3.28 4.59 -8.05
CA TYR A 226 -2.16 4.36 -8.98
C TYR A 226 -1.65 5.62 -9.70
N LYS A 227 -2.42 6.70 -9.75
CA LYS A 227 -2.19 7.85 -10.64
C LYS A 227 -2.37 9.23 -10.00
N ASP A 228 -3.14 9.31 -8.93
CA ASP A 228 -3.60 10.57 -8.33
C ASP A 228 -3.47 10.55 -6.80
N PHE A 229 -3.49 11.76 -6.25
CA PHE A 229 -3.44 12.04 -4.82
C PHE A 229 -4.68 12.79 -4.35
N VAL A 230 -5.02 12.57 -3.08
CA VAL A 230 -6.01 13.35 -2.33
C VAL A 230 -5.39 13.81 -1.01
N ALA A 231 -5.52 15.09 -0.69
CA ALA A 231 -5.24 15.64 0.62
C ALA A 231 -6.57 15.95 1.33
N LEU A 232 -6.77 15.35 2.50
CA LEU A 232 -7.87 15.69 3.40
C LEU A 232 -7.42 16.81 4.34
N LYS A 233 -8.23 17.87 4.43
CA LYS A 233 -7.96 19.01 5.32
C LYS A 233 -8.76 18.94 6.60
N ALA A 234 -8.28 19.62 7.64
CA ALA A 234 -8.91 19.67 8.97
C ALA A 234 -10.33 20.27 8.96
N ASP A 235 -10.65 21.09 7.96
CA ASP A 235 -11.98 21.66 7.74
C ASP A 235 -12.95 20.72 7.00
N GLY A 236 -12.51 19.51 6.65
CA GLY A 236 -13.28 18.53 5.91
C GLY A 236 -13.39 18.83 4.40
N SER A 237 -12.58 19.75 3.88
CA SER A 237 -12.37 19.88 2.43
C SER A 237 -11.32 18.88 1.94
N VAL A 238 -11.35 18.60 0.64
CA VAL A 238 -10.34 17.77 -0.04
C VAL A 238 -9.70 18.54 -1.19
N VAL A 239 -8.42 18.29 -1.39
CA VAL A 239 -7.65 18.77 -2.56
C VAL A 239 -7.20 17.57 -3.35
N PHE A 240 -7.49 17.57 -4.66
CA PHE A 240 -7.21 16.48 -5.59
C PHE A 240 -6.20 16.95 -6.64
N TRP A 241 -5.21 16.11 -6.95
CA TRP A 241 -4.27 16.36 -8.05
C TRP A 241 -3.65 15.06 -8.58
N GLY A 242 -3.31 15.02 -9.86
CA GLY A 242 -2.71 13.85 -10.51
C GLY A 242 -2.94 13.81 -12.01
N ASP A 243 -2.87 12.61 -12.59
CA ASP A 243 -3.07 12.32 -14.01
C ASP A 243 -4.45 12.78 -14.52
N THR A 244 -5.46 12.65 -13.66
CA THR A 244 -6.86 13.00 -14.00
C THR A 244 -7.19 14.48 -13.77
N GLY A 245 -6.18 15.30 -13.49
CA GLY A 245 -6.29 16.74 -13.29
C GLY A 245 -6.31 17.13 -11.82
N PHE A 246 -6.80 18.34 -11.52
CA PHE A 246 -6.83 18.86 -10.17
C PHE A 246 -8.11 19.65 -9.88
N TRP A 247 -8.59 19.56 -8.65
CA TRP A 247 -9.75 20.29 -8.15
C TRP A 247 -9.77 20.28 -6.62
N SER A 248 -10.70 21.03 -6.03
CA SER A 248 -10.97 20.96 -4.59
C SER A 248 -12.47 20.91 -4.35
N HIS A 249 -12.87 20.29 -3.25
CA HIS A 249 -14.28 20.14 -2.90
C HIS A 249 -14.48 20.34 -1.41
N GLU A 250 -15.42 21.22 -1.06
CA GLU A 250 -15.90 21.39 0.31
C GLU A 250 -17.02 20.37 0.57
N GLY A 251 -16.80 19.43 1.50
CA GLY A 251 -17.72 18.29 1.65
C GLY A 251 -17.98 17.82 3.07
N ASN A 252 -17.40 18.44 4.10
CA ASN A 252 -17.35 17.87 5.45
C ASN A 252 -16.89 16.40 5.41
N ILE A 253 -15.89 16.13 4.59
CA ILE A 253 -15.30 14.81 4.42
C ILE A 253 -14.56 14.44 5.70
N ILE A 254 -14.75 13.21 6.17
CA ILE A 254 -14.10 12.69 7.38
C ILE A 254 -13.16 11.52 7.09
N SER A 255 -13.27 10.90 5.91
CA SER A 255 -12.42 9.80 5.49
C SER A 255 -12.47 9.63 3.98
N VAL A 256 -11.36 9.19 3.40
CA VAL A 256 -11.21 8.88 1.97
C VAL A 256 -10.64 7.47 1.84
N THR A 257 -11.04 6.75 0.80
CA THR A 257 -10.54 5.41 0.47
C THR A 257 -10.30 5.34 -1.04
N GLY A 258 -9.13 4.86 -1.45
CA GLY A 258 -8.78 4.68 -2.87
C GLY A 258 -9.00 3.25 -3.35
N SER A 259 -9.29 3.10 -4.65
CA SER A 259 -9.11 1.88 -5.44
C SER A 259 -7.85 2.02 -6.32
N GLY A 260 -7.71 1.25 -7.40
CA GLY A 260 -6.64 1.42 -8.38
C GLY A 260 -6.68 2.79 -9.08
N GLY A 261 -7.86 3.29 -9.41
CA GLY A 261 -8.06 4.49 -10.23
C GLY A 261 -9.20 5.40 -9.78
N ALA A 262 -9.88 5.08 -8.68
CA ALA A 262 -10.97 5.87 -8.14
C ALA A 262 -10.83 6.11 -6.63
N PHE A 263 -11.67 7.00 -6.11
CA PHE A 263 -11.79 7.28 -4.69
C PHE A 263 -13.25 7.31 -4.27
N ALA A 264 -13.47 6.96 -3.01
CA ALA A 264 -14.72 7.10 -2.31
C ALA A 264 -14.47 7.79 -0.98
N ALA A 265 -15.32 8.74 -0.60
CA ALA A 265 -15.15 9.50 0.62
C ALA A 265 -16.44 9.62 1.42
N ILE A 266 -16.32 9.46 2.73
CA ILE A 266 -17.41 9.54 3.70
C ILE A 266 -17.50 10.98 4.19
N ARG A 267 -18.70 11.55 4.13
CA ARG A 267 -19.04 12.83 4.74
C ARG A 267 -19.47 12.65 6.19
N GLN A 268 -19.42 13.71 6.98
CA GLN A 268 -19.82 13.70 8.40
C GLN A 268 -21.25 13.19 8.66
N ASN A 269 -22.16 13.29 7.69
CA ASN A 269 -23.52 12.76 7.77
C ASN A 269 -23.64 11.27 7.34
N GLY A 270 -22.53 10.60 7.03
CA GLY A 270 -22.48 9.23 6.52
C GLY A 270 -22.88 9.08 5.05
N CYS A 271 -22.97 10.20 4.30
CA CYS A 271 -23.12 10.19 2.85
C CYS A 271 -21.78 9.86 2.18
N VAL A 272 -21.81 9.14 1.07
CA VAL A 272 -20.61 8.83 0.27
C VAL A 272 -20.61 9.63 -1.02
N VAL A 273 -19.45 10.15 -1.38
CA VAL A 273 -19.17 10.70 -2.71
C VAL A 273 -18.01 9.95 -3.36
N THR A 274 -18.12 9.71 -4.65
CA THR A 274 -17.12 8.98 -5.44
C THR A 274 -16.63 9.82 -6.61
N TRP A 275 -15.39 9.58 -7.04
CA TRP A 275 -14.79 10.21 -8.20
C TRP A 275 -13.62 9.38 -8.73
N GLY A 276 -13.11 9.74 -9.93
CA GLY A 276 -12.03 9.02 -10.60
C GLY A 276 -12.54 8.14 -11.72
N ASP A 277 -11.86 7.02 -12.00
CA ASP A 277 -12.23 6.10 -13.07
C ASP A 277 -13.58 5.40 -12.79
N ASP A 278 -14.55 5.61 -13.68
CA ASP A 278 -15.90 5.03 -13.57
C ASP A 278 -15.88 3.50 -13.44
N ALA A 279 -15.01 2.82 -14.19
CA ALA A 279 -14.92 1.36 -14.20
C ALA A 279 -14.29 0.80 -12.92
N GLU A 280 -13.52 1.59 -12.19
CA GLU A 280 -12.84 1.19 -10.95
C GLU A 280 -13.56 1.73 -9.68
N GLY A 281 -14.83 2.13 -9.83
CA GLY A 281 -15.71 2.54 -8.73
C GLY A 281 -15.88 4.06 -8.56
N GLY A 282 -15.42 4.86 -9.53
CA GLY A 282 -15.69 6.30 -9.60
C GLY A 282 -17.17 6.61 -9.81
N ASP A 283 -17.88 5.77 -10.57
CA ASP A 283 -19.32 5.84 -10.74
C ASP A 283 -20.04 4.95 -9.69
N SER A 284 -20.80 5.61 -8.81
CA SER A 284 -21.65 4.95 -7.81
C SER A 284 -23.15 5.18 -8.06
N SER A 285 -23.53 5.64 -9.26
CA SER A 285 -24.90 6.05 -9.59
C SER A 285 -25.94 4.93 -9.40
N GLU A 286 -25.57 3.67 -9.69
CA GLU A 286 -26.44 2.50 -9.50
C GLU A 286 -26.82 2.26 -8.04
N VAL A 287 -25.96 2.67 -7.09
CA VAL A 287 -26.16 2.49 -5.65
C VAL A 287 -26.33 3.80 -4.88
N ALA A 288 -26.42 4.93 -5.58
CA ALA A 288 -26.42 6.27 -4.97
C ALA A 288 -27.49 6.44 -3.89
N ALA A 289 -28.68 5.86 -4.09
CA ALA A 289 -29.77 5.91 -3.11
C ALA A 289 -29.41 5.26 -1.76
N LEU A 290 -28.54 4.24 -1.78
CA LEU A 290 -28.11 3.49 -0.59
C LEU A 290 -26.96 4.17 0.16
N LEU A 291 -26.25 5.07 -0.52
CA LEU A 291 -25.06 5.80 -0.06
C LEU A 291 -25.36 7.23 0.43
N THR A 292 -26.64 7.57 0.61
CA THR A 292 -27.06 8.92 1.04
C THR A 292 -26.79 9.21 2.51
N GLU A 293 -26.73 8.18 3.36
CA GLU A 293 -26.49 8.29 4.79
C GLU A 293 -26.09 6.95 5.43
N GLY A 294 -25.58 7.02 6.66
CA GLY A 294 -25.38 5.87 7.52
C GLY A 294 -24.16 5.00 7.18
N VAL A 295 -23.34 5.38 6.20
CA VAL A 295 -22.05 4.72 5.95
C VAL A 295 -21.05 5.13 7.03
N VAL A 296 -20.38 4.13 7.61
CA VAL A 296 -19.40 4.33 8.69
C VAL A 296 -18.00 3.88 8.30
N HIS A 297 -17.89 3.06 7.26
CA HIS A 297 -16.61 2.56 6.77
C HIS A 297 -16.68 2.23 5.27
N ILE A 298 -15.56 2.38 4.56
CA ILE A 298 -15.40 1.97 3.16
C ILE A 298 -14.10 1.16 3.05
N CYS A 299 -14.16 0.06 2.31
CA CYS A 299 -13.01 -0.72 1.89
C CYS A 299 -12.90 -0.63 0.36
N GLY A 300 -11.68 -0.45 -0.15
CA GLY A 300 -11.38 -0.45 -1.57
C GLY A 300 -10.54 -1.66 -1.95
N ILE A 301 -10.84 -2.24 -3.10
CA ILE A 301 -9.96 -3.17 -3.82
C ILE A 301 -9.60 -2.54 -5.17
N GLU A 302 -8.78 -3.22 -5.98
CA GLU A 302 -8.24 -2.65 -7.23
C GLU A 302 -9.30 -1.98 -8.12
N GLN A 303 -10.50 -2.58 -8.28
CA GLN A 303 -11.52 -2.03 -9.19
C GLN A 303 -12.93 -1.92 -8.57
N ALA A 304 -13.06 -2.03 -7.24
CA ALA A 304 -14.36 -1.99 -6.59
C ALA A 304 -14.27 -1.50 -5.15
N PHE A 305 -15.43 -1.17 -4.58
CA PHE A 305 -15.57 -0.75 -3.20
C PHE A 305 -16.68 -1.51 -2.48
N ALA A 306 -16.56 -1.58 -1.16
CA ALA A 306 -17.61 -2.01 -0.25
C ALA A 306 -17.77 -0.99 0.88
N ALA A 307 -18.99 -0.49 1.09
CA ALA A 307 -19.35 0.39 2.20
C ALA A 307 -20.10 -0.40 3.28
N ILE A 308 -19.68 -0.25 4.53
CA ILE A 308 -20.37 -0.79 5.70
C ILE A 308 -21.20 0.33 6.32
N LYS A 309 -22.48 0.07 6.54
CA LYS A 309 -23.42 0.98 7.20
C LYS A 309 -23.50 0.73 8.70
N ALA A 310 -23.97 1.71 9.46
CA ALA A 310 -24.10 1.64 10.91
C ALA A 310 -25.05 0.53 11.40
N ASP A 311 -25.98 0.09 10.56
CA ASP A 311 -26.86 -1.06 10.79
C ASP A 311 -26.20 -2.41 10.46
N GLY A 312 -24.95 -2.40 10.01
CA GLY A 312 -24.20 -3.58 9.60
C GLY A 312 -24.55 -4.12 8.22
N SER A 313 -25.35 -3.37 7.43
CA SER A 313 -25.56 -3.70 6.02
C SER A 313 -24.38 -3.27 5.15
N VAL A 314 -24.18 -3.94 4.01
CA VAL A 314 -23.09 -3.66 3.07
C VAL A 314 -23.62 -3.27 1.70
N VAL A 315 -23.01 -2.26 1.09
CA VAL A 315 -23.26 -1.80 -0.28
C VAL A 315 -21.97 -1.95 -1.07
N THR A 316 -22.00 -2.62 -2.22
CA THR A 316 -20.83 -2.79 -3.11
C THR A 316 -21.06 -2.08 -4.44
N TRP A 317 -20.00 -1.56 -5.06
CA TRP A 317 -20.03 -0.97 -6.40
C TRP A 317 -18.66 -1.03 -7.08
N GLY A 318 -18.59 -0.67 -8.36
CA GLY A 318 -17.42 -0.82 -9.21
C GLY A 318 -17.52 -2.08 -10.08
N GLN A 319 -16.38 -2.63 -10.47
CA GLN A 319 -16.32 -3.69 -11.46
C GLN A 319 -16.95 -5.00 -10.95
N GLN A 320 -17.98 -5.47 -11.66
CA GLN A 320 -18.88 -6.55 -11.22
C GLN A 320 -18.18 -7.88 -10.93
N VAL A 321 -17.24 -8.32 -11.77
CA VAL A 321 -16.60 -9.63 -11.67
C VAL A 321 -15.46 -9.69 -10.65
N VAL A 322 -15.01 -8.55 -10.10
CA VAL A 322 -13.95 -8.51 -9.09
C VAL A 322 -14.41 -8.04 -7.71
N GLY A 323 -15.71 -7.83 -7.49
CA GLY A 323 -16.26 -7.53 -6.16
C GLY A 323 -17.35 -6.47 -6.13
N GLY A 324 -17.60 -5.78 -7.25
CA GLY A 324 -18.68 -4.80 -7.35
C GLY A 324 -20.07 -5.41 -7.23
N ASP A 325 -20.25 -6.68 -7.64
CA ASP A 325 -21.52 -7.40 -7.49
C ASP A 325 -21.51 -8.38 -6.31
N SER A 326 -22.29 -8.07 -5.27
CA SER A 326 -22.49 -8.89 -4.07
C SER A 326 -23.82 -9.66 -4.06
N SER A 327 -24.57 -9.69 -5.17
CA SER A 327 -25.91 -10.29 -5.25
C SER A 327 -25.95 -11.76 -4.80
N ALA A 328 -24.91 -12.54 -5.11
CA ALA A 328 -24.79 -13.94 -4.72
C ALA A 328 -24.78 -14.17 -3.19
N VAL A 329 -24.32 -13.17 -2.43
CA VAL A 329 -24.18 -13.23 -0.96
C VAL A 329 -25.04 -12.18 -0.25
N ALA A 330 -25.92 -11.46 -0.96
CA ALA A 330 -26.70 -10.35 -0.42
C ALA A 330 -27.54 -10.71 0.82
N HIS A 331 -27.92 -11.98 0.99
CA HIS A 331 -28.64 -12.45 2.18
C HIS A 331 -27.79 -12.44 3.46
N LEU A 332 -26.46 -12.49 3.35
CA LEU A 332 -25.51 -12.43 4.47
C LEU A 332 -25.10 -10.99 4.81
N LEU A 333 -25.39 -10.04 3.92
CA LEU A 333 -24.90 -8.66 3.99
C LEU A 333 -25.95 -7.66 4.47
N LYS A 334 -27.04 -8.13 5.08
CA LYS A 334 -28.17 -7.29 5.49
C LYS A 334 -28.01 -6.67 6.87
N GLU A 335 -27.25 -7.31 7.75
CA GLU A 335 -27.00 -6.84 9.12
C GLU A 335 -25.81 -7.62 9.73
N GLY A 336 -25.22 -7.07 10.79
CA GLY A 336 -24.20 -7.76 11.58
C GLY A 336 -22.81 -7.87 10.95
N VAL A 337 -22.57 -7.26 9.77
CA VAL A 337 -21.23 -7.15 9.21
C VAL A 337 -20.46 -6.07 9.97
N ILE A 338 -19.32 -6.46 10.54
CA ILE A 338 -18.45 -5.56 11.31
C ILE A 338 -17.15 -5.20 10.56
N ALA A 339 -16.80 -5.96 9.52
CA ALA A 339 -15.62 -5.76 8.70
C ALA A 339 -15.76 -6.45 7.33
N VAL A 340 -15.15 -5.86 6.30
CA VAL A 340 -14.95 -6.43 4.97
C VAL A 340 -13.45 -6.26 4.65
N PHE A 341 -12.82 -7.28 4.06
CA PHE A 341 -11.38 -7.31 3.77
C PHE A 341 -11.13 -7.62 2.29
#